data_AF-A0A1Y2SHS5-F1
#
_entry.id   AF-A0A1Y2SHS5-F1
#
_cell.length_a   1.000
_cell.length_b   1.000
_cell.length_c   1.000
_cell.angle_alpha   90.00
_cell.angle_beta   90.00
_cell.angle_gamma   90.00
#
_symmetry.space_group_name_H-M   'P 1'
#
loop_
_entity.id
_entity.type
_entity.pdbx_description
1 polymer ?
#
loop_
_entity_poly.entity_id
_entity_poly.type
_entity_poly.pdbx_seq_one_letter_code
_entity_poly.pdbx_strand_id
1 'polypeptide(L)'
;MIKQYLQVTKPGIIFGNLISAIGGFLLASKGVIDYPLFFATMVGVSLVVASGCVFNNYIDRDIDRIMERTKERVLVKGLINPKISLFYASVLGIAGIVLLYVAANALAMQLALIGFVIYVGVYSLYMKRKSVYGTLVGSLSGAAPPVIGYCAVAGHFDTGALLLLLIFSLWQMPHSYAIAIFRFKDYQAANIPVLPVIKGISVAKNHITLYILAFMVATLMLAISGYAGYKYLIVAAAVSIWWLGMALSGYKTSNDRIWARKLFLFSIVAIMSLSVMMSVDSSASPENLLTYVW
;
A
#
# COMPACT_ATOMS: atom_id res chain seq x y z
N MET A 1 28.26 -4.51 -8.13
CA MET A 1 27.97 -4.10 -6.74
C MET A 1 26.74 -3.19 -6.63
N ILE A 2 26.68 -2.02 -7.28
CA ILE A 2 25.53 -1.07 -7.17
C ILE A 2 24.16 -1.71 -7.48
N LYS A 3 24.08 -2.53 -8.53
CA LYS A 3 22.84 -3.24 -8.93
C LYS A 3 22.23 -4.07 -7.79
N GLN A 4 23.05 -4.68 -6.93
CA GLN A 4 22.57 -5.50 -5.82
C GLN A 4 21.93 -4.64 -4.73
N TYR A 5 22.53 -3.49 -4.41
CA TYR A 5 21.99 -2.53 -3.44
C TYR A 5 20.68 -1.89 -3.92
N LEU A 6 20.56 -1.62 -5.22
CA LEU A 6 19.30 -1.17 -5.81
C LEU A 6 18.22 -2.26 -5.83
N GLN A 7 18.59 -3.52 -6.03
CA GLN A 7 17.61 -4.61 -6.06
C GLN A 7 17.04 -4.91 -4.67
N VAL A 8 17.84 -4.81 -3.61
CA VAL A 8 17.38 -5.10 -2.24
C VAL A 8 16.38 -4.08 -1.70
N THR A 9 16.34 -2.86 -2.25
CA THR A 9 15.33 -1.83 -1.90
C THR A 9 13.99 -2.05 -2.61
N LYS A 10 13.89 -2.99 -3.55
CA LYS A 10 12.67 -3.33 -4.33
C LYS A 10 12.08 -2.12 -5.08
N PRO A 11 12.72 -1.65 -6.17
CA PRO A 11 12.30 -0.44 -6.89
C PRO A 11 10.82 -0.44 -7.30
N GLY A 12 10.28 -1.58 -7.75
CA GLY A 12 8.86 -1.68 -8.10
C GLY A 12 7.90 -1.41 -6.93
N ILE A 13 8.29 -1.78 -5.70
CA ILE A 13 7.50 -1.45 -4.51
C ILE A 13 7.61 0.04 -4.20
N ILE A 14 8.82 0.62 -4.30
CA ILE A 14 9.03 2.05 -4.10
C ILE A 14 8.18 2.86 -5.08
N PHE A 15 8.22 2.54 -6.38
CA PHE A 15 7.41 3.20 -7.39
C PHE A 15 5.90 3.10 -7.11
N GLY A 16 5.41 1.92 -6.72
CA GLY A 16 4.00 1.75 -6.37
C GLY A 16 3.58 2.64 -5.19
N ASN A 17 4.40 2.69 -4.13
CA ASN A 17 4.13 3.54 -2.96
C ASN A 17 4.26 5.04 -3.28
N LEU A 18 5.19 5.40 -4.16
CA LEU A 18 5.36 6.77 -4.64
C LEU A 18 4.12 7.26 -5.39
N ILE A 19 3.52 6.47 -6.28
CA ILE A 19 2.30 6.86 -6.98
C ILE A 19 1.18 7.18 -5.98
N SER A 20 1.06 6.39 -4.92
CA SER A 20 0.09 6.64 -3.85
C SER A 20 0.42 7.90 -3.05
N ALA A 21 1.69 8.11 -2.69
CA ALA A 21 2.15 9.30 -2.00
C ALA A 21 1.91 10.58 -2.81
N ILE A 22 2.17 10.53 -4.12
CA ILE A 22 1.88 11.60 -5.08
C ILE A 22 0.37 11.88 -5.10
N GLY A 23 -0.46 10.85 -5.21
CA GLY A 23 -1.92 11.00 -5.20
C GLY A 23 -2.43 11.72 -3.95
N GLY A 24 -1.95 11.34 -2.77
CA GLY A 24 -2.29 12.01 -1.52
C GLY A 24 -1.78 13.45 -1.44
N PHE A 25 -0.55 13.71 -1.88
CA PHE A 25 0.04 15.05 -1.92
C PHE A 25 -0.75 15.99 -2.83
N LEU A 26 -1.07 15.55 -4.04
CA LEU A 26 -1.77 16.35 -5.03
C LEU A 26 -3.24 16.58 -4.64
N LEU A 27 -3.88 15.61 -3.98
CA LEU A 27 -5.20 15.78 -3.38
C LEU A 27 -5.21 16.95 -2.38
N ALA A 28 -4.23 17.02 -1.48
CA ALA A 28 -4.11 18.10 -0.50
C ALA A 28 -3.70 19.44 -1.12
N SER A 29 -2.95 19.40 -2.24
CA SER A 29 -2.42 20.59 -2.92
C SER A 29 -3.50 21.41 -3.63
N LYS A 30 -4.66 20.83 -3.93
CA LYS A 30 -5.79 21.50 -4.61
C LYS A 30 -5.36 22.28 -5.87
N GLY A 31 -4.41 21.72 -6.63
CA GLY A 31 -3.88 22.31 -7.86
C GLY A 31 -2.71 23.27 -7.71
N VAL A 32 -2.31 23.66 -6.49
CA VAL A 32 -1.14 24.52 -6.23
C VAL A 32 -0.01 23.71 -5.61
N ILE A 33 1.05 23.47 -6.37
CA ILE A 33 2.15 22.58 -5.96
C ILE A 33 3.36 23.40 -5.51
N ASP A 34 3.75 23.21 -4.25
CA ASP A 34 5.09 23.58 -3.78
C ASP A 34 6.08 22.49 -4.24
N TYR A 35 6.84 22.79 -5.30
CA TYR A 35 7.76 21.83 -5.91
C TYR A 35 8.91 21.40 -4.97
N PRO A 36 9.60 22.31 -4.25
CA PRO A 36 10.56 21.92 -3.22
C PRO A 36 9.98 20.92 -2.19
N LEU A 37 8.81 21.23 -1.62
CA LEU A 37 8.13 20.35 -0.66
C LEU A 37 7.75 19.01 -1.30
N PHE A 38 7.24 19.04 -2.53
CA PHE A 38 6.88 17.84 -3.30
C PHE A 38 8.08 16.89 -3.45
N PHE A 39 9.20 17.38 -3.99
CA PHE A 39 10.38 16.56 -4.21
C PHE A 39 10.97 16.04 -2.90
N ALA A 40 11.06 16.89 -1.87
CA ALA A 40 11.57 16.48 -0.57
C ALA A 40 10.69 15.40 0.08
N THR A 41 9.37 15.53 -0.02
CA THR A 41 8.41 14.54 0.50
C THR A 41 8.55 13.20 -0.23
N MET A 42 8.62 13.22 -1.57
CA MET A 42 8.76 12.00 -2.37
C MET A 42 10.09 11.28 -2.11
N VAL A 43 11.19 12.01 -1.98
CA VAL A 43 12.49 11.44 -1.62
C VAL A 43 12.44 10.87 -0.20
N GLY A 44 11.90 11.61 0.77
CA GLY A 44 11.77 11.17 2.16
C GLY A 44 10.98 9.87 2.30
N VAL A 45 9.78 9.81 1.69
CA VAL A 45 8.95 8.59 1.65
C VAL A 45 9.68 7.44 0.98
N SER A 46 10.35 7.69 -0.16
CA SER A 46 11.10 6.65 -0.89
C SER A 46 12.21 6.04 -0.04
N LEU A 47 12.94 6.86 0.71
CA LEU A 47 14.01 6.40 1.60
C LEU A 47 13.48 5.54 2.74
N VAL A 48 12.36 5.92 3.37
CA VAL A 48 11.71 5.13 4.43
C VAL A 48 11.18 3.80 3.88
N VAL A 49 10.53 3.80 2.72
CA VAL A 49 10.01 2.57 2.07
C VAL A 49 11.16 1.65 1.66
N ALA A 50 12.24 2.22 1.09
CA ALA A 50 13.45 1.48 0.73
C ALA A 50 14.07 0.82 1.96
N SER A 51 14.21 1.56 3.06
CA SER A 51 14.70 1.04 4.35
C SER A 51 13.86 -0.14 4.81
N GLY A 52 12.52 0.02 4.86
CA GLY A 52 11.60 -1.03 5.26
C GLY A 52 11.75 -2.28 4.38
N CYS A 53 11.90 -2.11 3.07
CA CYS A 53 12.10 -3.23 2.14
C CYS A 53 13.41 -4.01 2.42
N VAL A 54 14.50 -3.30 2.74
CA VAL A 54 15.78 -3.93 3.06
C VAL A 54 15.69 -4.69 4.40
N PHE A 55 15.13 -4.07 5.44
CA PHE A 55 14.87 -4.75 6.72
C PHE A 55 13.99 -5.98 6.54
N ASN A 56 12.90 -5.86 5.76
CA ASN A 56 12.02 -6.99 5.46
C ASN A 56 12.78 -8.12 4.74
N ASN A 57 13.65 -7.81 3.77
CA ASN A 57 14.49 -8.82 3.11
C ASN A 57 15.52 -9.46 4.03
N TYR A 58 16.03 -8.75 5.02
CA TYR A 58 16.88 -9.33 6.05
C TYR A 58 16.09 -10.30 6.95
N ILE A 59 14.93 -9.87 7.44
CA ILE A 59 14.07 -10.62 8.38
C ILE A 59 13.51 -11.89 7.72
N ASP A 60 13.20 -11.83 6.43
CA ASP A 60 12.55 -12.93 5.70
C ASP A 60 13.54 -13.91 5.07
N ARG A 61 14.85 -13.74 5.23
CA ARG A 61 15.87 -14.50 4.50
C ARG A 61 15.74 -16.03 4.63
N ASP A 62 15.36 -16.52 5.80
CA ASP A 62 15.17 -17.95 6.10
C ASP A 62 13.90 -18.56 5.49
N ILE A 63 12.84 -17.78 5.29
CA ILE A 63 11.62 -18.23 4.58
C ILE A 63 11.72 -17.96 3.08
N ASP A 64 12.46 -16.93 2.69
CA ASP A 64 12.64 -16.57 1.29
C ASP A 64 13.42 -17.66 0.53
N ARG A 65 14.32 -18.40 1.21
CA ARG A 65 15.11 -19.49 0.62
C ARG A 65 14.29 -20.70 0.16
N ILE A 66 13.08 -20.86 0.70
CA ILE A 66 12.21 -22.03 0.43
C ILE A 66 11.02 -21.69 -0.49
N MET A 67 10.76 -20.40 -0.77
CA MET A 67 9.69 -19.99 -1.67
C MET A 67 10.23 -19.75 -3.08
N GLU A 68 9.56 -20.31 -4.10
CA GLU A 68 10.01 -20.26 -5.50
C GLU A 68 10.17 -18.82 -6.02
N ARG A 69 9.30 -17.92 -5.57
CA ARG A 69 9.33 -16.51 -5.97
C ARG A 69 10.52 -15.73 -5.41
N THR A 70 11.10 -16.15 -4.29
CA THR A 70 12.01 -15.31 -3.49
C THR A 70 13.38 -15.92 -3.24
N LYS A 71 13.57 -17.21 -3.54
CA LYS A 71 14.87 -17.89 -3.41
C LYS A 71 16.00 -17.20 -4.17
N GLU A 72 15.65 -16.44 -5.21
CA GLU A 72 16.60 -15.68 -6.04
C GLU A 72 16.99 -14.30 -5.48
N ARG A 73 16.46 -13.89 -4.31
CA ARG A 73 16.72 -12.57 -3.72
C ARG A 73 18.19 -12.39 -3.34
N VAL A 74 18.67 -11.14 -3.44
CA VAL A 74 20.06 -10.74 -3.20
C VAL A 74 20.60 -11.21 -1.84
N LEU A 75 19.84 -11.05 -0.75
CA LEU A 75 20.25 -11.47 0.59
C LEU A 75 20.17 -12.98 0.82
N VAL A 76 19.32 -13.70 0.08
CA VAL A 76 19.26 -15.17 0.12
C VAL A 76 20.49 -15.76 -0.56
N LYS A 77 20.89 -15.20 -1.71
CA LYS A 77 22.10 -15.61 -2.45
C LYS A 77 23.41 -15.21 -1.77
N GLY A 78 23.39 -14.50 -0.64
CA GLY A 78 24.58 -14.02 0.04
C GLY A 78 25.38 -12.95 -0.73
N LEU A 79 24.75 -12.29 -1.71
CA LEU A 79 25.41 -11.30 -2.57
C LEU A 79 25.71 -9.97 -1.87
N ILE A 80 25.10 -9.73 -0.71
CA ILE A 80 25.39 -8.61 0.20
C ILE A 80 25.57 -9.16 1.61
N ASN A 81 26.57 -8.66 2.33
CA ASN A 81 26.76 -9.00 3.74
C ASN A 81 25.53 -8.57 4.58
N PRO A 82 24.94 -9.47 5.39
CA PRO A 82 23.74 -9.17 6.16
C PRO A 82 23.91 -7.97 7.12
N LYS A 83 25.07 -7.83 7.79
CA LYS A 83 25.34 -6.70 8.69
C LYS A 83 25.40 -5.37 7.92
N ILE A 84 26.01 -5.38 6.74
CA ILE A 84 26.07 -4.20 5.86
C ILE A 84 24.67 -3.83 5.38
N SER A 85 23.81 -4.81 5.09
CA SER A 85 22.42 -4.52 4.68
C SER A 85 21.59 -3.86 5.79
N LEU A 86 21.82 -4.23 7.06
CA LEU A 86 21.17 -3.56 8.20
C LEU A 86 21.66 -2.13 8.40
N PHE A 87 22.97 -1.90 8.28
CA PHE A 87 23.52 -0.55 8.33
C PHE A 87 22.95 0.32 7.20
N TYR A 88 22.95 -0.19 5.97
CA TYR A 88 22.37 0.47 4.81
C TYR A 88 20.89 0.82 5.02
N ALA A 89 20.10 -0.15 5.49
CA ALA A 89 18.69 0.08 5.80
C ALA A 89 18.50 1.18 6.86
N SER A 90 19.33 1.17 7.91
CA SER A 90 19.27 2.17 8.99
C SER A 90 19.57 3.58 8.47
N VAL A 91 20.62 3.72 7.65
CA VAL A 91 20.99 5.00 7.02
C VAL A 91 19.85 5.54 6.15
N LEU A 92 19.25 4.70 5.30
CA LEU A 92 18.09 5.08 4.48
C LEU A 92 16.91 5.54 5.34
N GLY A 93 16.58 4.79 6.39
CA GLY A 93 15.44 5.09 7.25
C GLY A 93 15.62 6.40 8.00
N ILE A 94 16.78 6.59 8.64
CA ILE A 94 17.13 7.84 9.35
C ILE A 94 17.13 9.01 8.38
N ALA A 95 17.77 8.89 7.22
CA ALA A 95 17.79 9.95 6.21
C ALA A 95 16.38 10.35 5.74
N GLY A 96 15.51 9.37 5.48
CA GLY A 96 14.13 9.63 5.07
C GLY A 96 13.29 10.32 6.15
N ILE A 97 13.39 9.84 7.40
CA ILE A 97 12.70 10.41 8.57
C ILE A 97 13.15 11.85 8.83
N VAL A 98 14.46 12.08 8.85
CA VAL A 98 15.03 13.43 9.07
C VAL A 98 14.63 14.38 7.94
N LEU A 99 14.67 13.92 6.69
CA LEU A 99 14.27 14.73 5.55
C LEU A 99 12.79 15.15 5.65
N LEU A 100 11.90 14.23 6.02
CA LEU A 100 10.48 14.56 6.21
C LEU A 100 10.26 15.55 7.36
N TYR A 101 11.04 15.44 8.44
CA TYR A 101 10.95 16.38 9.56
C TYR A 101 11.36 17.80 9.16
N VAL A 102 12.50 17.92 8.46
CA VAL A 102 13.10 19.22 8.13
C VAL A 102 12.39 19.88 6.95
N ALA A 103 12.03 19.12 5.92
CA ALA A 103 11.54 19.67 4.66
C ALA A 103 10.01 19.63 4.50
N ALA A 104 9.31 18.75 5.23
CA ALA A 104 7.84 18.70 5.22
C ALA A 104 7.28 19.23 6.54
N ASN A 105 7.09 18.36 7.53
CA ASN A 105 6.65 18.75 8.87
C ASN A 105 6.77 17.57 9.86
N ALA A 106 6.58 17.86 11.16
CA ALA A 106 6.64 16.87 12.23
C ALA A 106 5.59 15.75 12.08
N LEU A 107 4.39 16.07 11.58
CA LEU A 107 3.32 15.10 11.39
C LEU A 107 3.67 14.07 10.30
N ALA A 108 4.14 14.52 9.14
CA ALA A 108 4.59 13.66 8.05
C ALA A 108 5.71 12.71 8.51
N MET A 109 6.66 13.23 9.30
CA MET A 109 7.71 12.41 9.92
C MET A 109 7.13 11.36 10.88
N GLN A 110 6.23 11.75 11.79
CA GLN A 110 5.63 10.83 12.76
C GLN A 110 4.83 9.71 12.07
N LEU A 111 4.07 10.05 11.03
CA LEU A 111 3.32 9.08 10.22
C LEU A 111 4.27 8.10 9.51
N ALA A 112 5.39 8.58 8.97
CA ALA A 112 6.41 7.73 8.37
C ALA A 112 7.06 6.79 9.41
N LEU A 113 7.37 7.30 10.60
CA LEU A 113 7.93 6.51 11.70
C LEU A 113 6.94 5.44 12.19
N ILE A 114 5.67 5.79 12.39
CA ILE A 114 4.62 4.86 12.79
C ILE A 114 4.45 3.77 11.72
N GLY A 115 4.34 4.15 10.44
CA GLY A 115 4.23 3.20 9.34
C GLY A 115 5.43 2.25 9.27
N PHE A 116 6.64 2.79 9.48
CA PHE A 116 7.87 1.99 9.52
C PHE A 116 7.91 1.00 10.69
N VAL A 117 7.56 1.44 11.91
CA VAL A 117 7.51 0.59 13.11
C VAL A 117 6.46 -0.50 12.95
N ILE A 118 5.28 -0.18 12.41
CA ILE A 118 4.24 -1.17 12.11
C ILE A 118 4.76 -2.19 11.08
N TYR A 119 5.39 -1.74 9.99
CA TYR A 119 5.87 -2.64 8.94
C TYR A 119 7.03 -3.55 9.38
N VAL A 120 8.08 -2.96 9.95
CA VAL A 120 9.31 -3.68 10.30
C VAL A 120 9.15 -4.37 11.64
N GLY A 121 8.69 -3.65 12.66
CA GLY A 121 8.54 -4.16 14.02
C GLY A 121 7.36 -5.11 14.17
N VAL A 122 6.14 -4.59 14.03
CA VAL A 122 4.94 -5.36 14.38
C VAL A 122 4.66 -6.44 13.34
N TYR A 123 4.65 -6.08 12.05
CA TYR A 123 4.36 -7.00 10.96
C TYR A 123 5.52 -7.95 10.69
N SER A 124 6.68 -7.45 10.25
CA SER A 124 7.75 -8.29 9.71
C SER A 124 8.41 -9.18 10.79
N LEU A 125 8.76 -8.62 11.95
CA LEU A 125 9.42 -9.40 13.02
C LEU A 125 8.46 -10.34 13.76
N TYR A 126 7.20 -9.94 13.96
CA TYR A 126 6.30 -10.65 14.87
C TYR A 126 5.09 -11.27 14.17
N MET A 127 4.13 -10.46 13.71
CA MET A 127 2.81 -10.96 13.34
C MET A 127 2.80 -11.80 12.08
N LYS A 128 3.66 -11.50 11.10
CA LYS A 128 3.72 -12.21 9.82
C LYS A 128 3.85 -13.73 9.98
N ARG A 129 4.56 -14.19 11.01
CA ARG A 129 4.81 -15.62 11.28
C ARG A 129 3.89 -16.23 12.33
N LYS A 130 3.22 -15.39 13.12
CA LYS A 130 2.49 -15.81 14.33
C LYS A 130 0.98 -15.64 14.25
N SER A 131 0.47 -14.89 13.26
CA SER A 131 -0.95 -14.53 13.22
C SER A 131 -1.51 -14.44 11.81
N VAL A 132 -2.76 -14.90 11.68
CA VAL A 132 -3.58 -14.71 10.47
C VAL A 132 -3.85 -13.23 10.19
N TYR A 133 -3.83 -12.39 11.23
CA TYR A 133 -4.04 -10.95 11.14
C TYR A 133 -2.78 -10.18 10.75
N GLY A 134 -1.64 -10.86 10.51
CA GLY A 134 -0.41 -10.19 10.07
C GLY A 134 -0.62 -9.35 8.82
N THR A 135 -1.39 -9.84 7.83
CA THR A 135 -1.72 -9.08 6.61
C THR A 135 -2.50 -7.80 6.90
N LEU A 136 -3.43 -7.83 7.88
CA LEU A 136 -4.22 -6.67 8.28
C LEU A 136 -3.35 -5.60 8.94
N VAL A 137 -2.44 -5.99 9.83
CA VAL A 137 -1.53 -5.01 10.45
C VAL A 137 -0.53 -4.48 9.42
N GLY A 138 -0.07 -5.32 8.50
CA GLY A 138 0.75 -4.89 7.38
C GLY A 138 0.04 -3.90 6.45
N SER A 139 -1.30 -3.96 6.32
CA SER A 139 -2.03 -3.02 5.46
C SER A 139 -2.06 -1.60 6.01
N LEU A 140 -2.05 -1.42 7.32
CA LEU A 140 -1.94 -0.09 7.95
C LEU A 140 -0.62 0.60 7.55
N SER A 141 0.48 -0.16 7.54
CA SER A 141 1.77 0.39 7.11
C SER A 141 1.83 0.70 5.61
N GLY A 142 1.18 -0.12 4.78
CA GLY A 142 1.11 0.11 3.33
C GLY A 142 0.20 1.27 2.94
N ALA A 143 -0.71 1.68 3.83
CA ALA A 143 -1.54 2.85 3.66
C ALA A 143 -0.88 4.16 4.13
N ALA A 144 0.29 4.11 4.77
CA ALA A 144 0.99 5.29 5.25
C ALA A 144 1.45 6.27 4.14
N PRO A 145 2.01 5.84 2.99
CA PRO A 145 2.53 6.76 1.97
C PRO A 145 1.55 7.82 1.46
N PRO A 146 0.30 7.50 1.03
CA PRO A 146 -0.67 8.53 0.61
C PRO A 146 -1.02 9.48 1.74
N VAL A 147 -1.12 8.99 2.98
CA VAL A 147 -1.42 9.81 4.17
C VAL A 147 -0.26 10.76 4.48
N ILE A 148 0.99 10.29 4.38
CA ILE A 148 2.19 11.13 4.55
C ILE A 148 2.22 12.22 3.47
N GLY A 149 1.96 11.85 2.21
CA GLY A 149 1.89 12.81 1.10
C GLY A 149 0.84 13.89 1.35
N TYR A 150 -0.36 13.50 1.77
CA TYR A 150 -1.45 14.42 2.10
C TYR A 150 -1.09 15.34 3.28
N CYS A 151 -0.65 14.78 4.40
CA CYS A 151 -0.33 15.54 5.62
C CYS A 151 0.94 16.41 5.47
N ALA A 152 1.83 16.10 4.53
CA ALA A 152 2.97 16.98 4.20
C ALA A 152 2.49 18.36 3.73
N VAL A 153 1.38 18.40 2.98
CA VAL A 153 0.78 19.64 2.46
C VAL A 153 -0.26 20.20 3.43
N ALA A 154 -1.18 19.37 3.93
CA ALA A 154 -2.26 19.83 4.79
C ALA A 154 -1.78 20.29 6.18
N GLY A 155 -0.67 19.73 6.68
CA GLY A 155 -0.11 20.06 7.99
C GLY A 155 -0.90 19.51 9.19
N HIS A 156 -2.00 18.80 8.97
CA HIS A 156 -2.84 18.18 10.00
C HIS A 156 -3.44 16.86 9.51
N PHE A 157 -4.02 16.08 10.43
CA PHE A 157 -4.71 14.83 10.14
C PHE A 157 -6.22 15.05 10.24
N ASP A 158 -6.89 15.18 9.11
CA ASP A 158 -8.34 15.40 9.00
C ASP A 158 -9.07 14.16 8.45
N THR A 159 -10.34 14.34 8.08
CA THR A 159 -11.16 13.31 7.45
C THR A 159 -10.57 12.82 6.13
N GLY A 160 -9.94 13.69 5.34
CA GLY A 160 -9.26 13.33 4.09
C GLY A 160 -8.11 12.36 4.33
N ALA A 161 -7.25 12.67 5.30
CA ALA A 161 -6.17 11.78 5.73
C ALA A 161 -6.69 10.42 6.24
N LEU A 162 -7.77 10.42 7.03
CA LEU A 162 -8.42 9.20 7.51
C LEU A 162 -9.00 8.36 6.36
N LEU A 163 -9.67 8.99 5.40
CA LEU A 163 -10.23 8.29 4.25
C LEU A 163 -9.14 7.68 3.37
N LEU A 164 -8.02 8.39 3.14
CA LEU A 164 -6.85 7.81 2.45
C LEU A 164 -6.31 6.58 3.19
N LEU A 165 -6.16 6.68 4.52
CA LEU A 165 -5.73 5.55 5.35
C LEU A 165 -6.66 4.34 5.17
N LEU A 166 -7.97 4.57 5.22
CA LEU A 166 -8.99 3.52 5.06
C LEU A 166 -8.99 2.93 3.65
N ILE A 167 -9.01 3.77 2.62
CA ILE A 167 -9.02 3.34 1.20
C ILE A 167 -7.85 2.40 0.93
N PHE A 168 -6.63 2.81 1.28
CA PHE A 168 -5.44 2.01 0.98
C PHE A 168 -5.33 0.77 1.89
N SER A 169 -5.72 0.87 3.16
CA SER A 169 -5.72 -0.29 4.07
C SER A 169 -6.74 -1.35 3.65
N LEU A 170 -7.95 -0.94 3.26
CA LEU A 170 -9.01 -1.81 2.80
C LEU A 170 -8.68 -2.42 1.44
N TRP A 171 -8.14 -1.64 0.51
CA TRP A 171 -7.67 -2.12 -0.80
C TRP A 171 -6.61 -3.21 -0.68
N GLN A 172 -5.65 -3.04 0.23
CA GLN A 172 -4.53 -3.94 0.37
C GLN A 172 -4.94 -5.34 0.85
N MET A 173 -6.09 -5.48 1.52
CA MET A 173 -6.58 -6.76 2.03
C MET A 173 -6.98 -7.72 0.90
N PRO A 174 -7.92 -7.39 -0.01
CA PRO A 174 -8.22 -8.21 -1.18
C PRO A 174 -6.99 -8.45 -2.06
N HIS A 175 -6.15 -7.42 -2.25
CA HIS A 175 -4.91 -7.52 -3.01
C HIS A 175 -3.98 -8.61 -2.43
N SER A 176 -3.75 -8.58 -1.11
CA SER A 176 -2.86 -9.52 -0.43
C SER A 176 -3.44 -10.93 -0.35
N TYR A 177 -4.75 -11.07 -0.12
CA TYR A 177 -5.42 -12.37 -0.15
C TYR A 177 -5.41 -13.00 -1.53
N ALA A 178 -5.57 -12.21 -2.59
CA ALA A 178 -5.42 -12.70 -3.96
C ALA A 178 -4.02 -13.29 -4.19
N ILE A 179 -2.96 -12.60 -3.75
CA ILE A 179 -1.58 -13.12 -3.78
C ILE A 179 -1.45 -14.42 -3.02
N ALA A 180 -1.98 -14.47 -1.80
CA ALA A 180 -1.95 -15.66 -0.96
C ALA A 180 -2.65 -16.86 -1.62
N ILE A 181 -3.72 -16.64 -2.40
CA ILE A 181 -4.40 -17.71 -3.14
C ILE A 181 -3.57 -18.19 -4.33
N PHE A 182 -3.10 -17.31 -5.22
CA PHE A 182 -2.35 -17.79 -6.41
C PHE A 182 -0.90 -18.21 -6.10
N ARG A 183 -0.39 -17.87 -4.90
CA ARG A 183 0.89 -18.33 -4.33
C ARG A 183 0.71 -19.25 -3.12
N PHE A 184 -0.43 -19.92 -3.01
CA PHE A 184 -0.77 -20.77 -1.86
C PHE A 184 0.36 -21.71 -1.44
N LYS A 185 0.95 -22.42 -2.40
CA LYS A 185 2.03 -23.39 -2.15
C LYS A 185 3.28 -22.74 -1.54
N ASP A 186 3.65 -21.51 -1.95
CA ASP A 186 4.81 -20.80 -1.39
C ASP A 186 4.55 -20.48 0.10
N TYR A 187 3.36 -19.95 0.43
CA TYR A 187 3.00 -19.61 1.81
C TYR A 187 2.87 -20.85 2.70
N GLN A 188 2.31 -21.93 2.16
CA GLN A 188 2.20 -23.21 2.85
C GLN A 188 3.58 -23.81 3.13
N ALA A 189 4.47 -23.84 2.13
CA ALA A 189 5.84 -24.35 2.30
C ALA A 189 6.64 -23.54 3.34
N ALA A 190 6.41 -22.23 3.41
CA ALA A 190 7.05 -21.35 4.39
C ALA A 190 6.38 -21.31 5.77
N ASN A 191 5.34 -22.11 6.01
CA ASN A 191 4.55 -22.13 7.25
C ASN A 191 4.05 -20.73 7.67
N ILE A 192 3.72 -19.87 6.69
CA ILE A 192 3.20 -18.53 6.96
C ILE A 192 1.69 -18.62 7.12
N PRO A 193 1.11 -18.23 8.28
CA PRO A 193 -0.29 -18.46 8.60
C PRO A 193 -1.24 -17.46 7.91
N VAL A 194 -1.18 -17.31 6.59
CA VAL A 194 -2.10 -16.43 5.84
C VAL A 194 -3.52 -17.01 5.81
N LEU A 195 -4.52 -16.14 5.75
CA LEU A 195 -5.95 -16.51 5.81
C LEU A 195 -6.34 -17.71 4.91
N PRO A 196 -6.02 -17.74 3.59
CA PRO A 196 -6.42 -18.88 2.77
C PRO A 196 -5.75 -20.20 3.19
N VAL A 197 -4.54 -20.17 3.75
CA VAL A 197 -3.82 -21.37 4.21
C VAL A 197 -4.46 -21.91 5.50
N ILE A 198 -4.84 -21.04 6.44
CA ILE A 198 -5.36 -21.46 7.75
C ILE A 198 -6.87 -21.71 7.75
N LYS A 199 -7.65 -20.91 7.01
CA LYS A 199 -9.12 -20.94 7.01
C LYS A 199 -9.72 -21.39 5.67
N GLY A 200 -8.88 -21.65 4.67
CA GLY A 200 -9.31 -22.09 3.35
C GLY A 200 -9.62 -20.94 2.39
N ILE A 201 -9.58 -21.26 1.09
CA ILE A 201 -9.77 -20.30 0.00
C ILE A 201 -11.19 -19.72 -0.01
N SER A 202 -12.21 -20.52 0.34
CA SER A 202 -13.61 -20.06 0.38
C SER A 202 -13.81 -18.92 1.40
N VAL A 203 -13.25 -19.05 2.61
CA VAL A 203 -13.29 -17.97 3.62
C VAL A 203 -12.54 -16.74 3.15
N ALA A 204 -11.40 -16.92 2.47
CA ALA A 204 -10.66 -15.80 1.89
C ALA A 204 -11.45 -15.06 0.79
N LYS A 205 -12.24 -15.77 -0.04
CA LYS A 205 -13.14 -15.14 -1.02
C LYS A 205 -14.20 -14.27 -0.35
N ASN A 206 -14.80 -14.73 0.75
CA ASN A 206 -15.75 -13.93 1.52
C ASN A 206 -15.12 -12.64 2.06
N HIS A 207 -13.91 -12.73 2.62
CA HIS A 207 -13.19 -11.55 3.10
C HIS A 207 -12.85 -10.60 1.94
N ILE A 208 -12.36 -11.12 0.82
CA ILE A 208 -12.10 -10.35 -0.40
C ILE A 208 -13.33 -9.53 -0.78
N THR A 209 -14.50 -10.17 -0.89
CA THR A 209 -15.75 -9.49 -1.27
C THR A 209 -16.15 -8.40 -0.27
N LEU A 210 -16.11 -8.70 1.04
CA LEU A 210 -16.47 -7.73 2.08
C LEU A 210 -15.51 -6.54 2.15
N TYR A 211 -14.20 -6.78 2.02
CA TYR A 211 -13.22 -5.69 1.97
C TYR A 211 -13.34 -4.84 0.70
N ILE A 212 -13.72 -5.42 -0.45
CA ILE A 212 -13.98 -4.64 -1.67
C ILE A 212 -15.23 -3.77 -1.50
N LEU A 213 -16.28 -4.28 -0.86
CA LEU A 213 -17.46 -3.47 -0.51
C LEU A 213 -17.10 -2.31 0.42
N ALA A 214 -16.34 -2.57 1.49
CA ALA A 214 -15.88 -1.52 2.40
C ALA A 214 -14.98 -0.50 1.69
N PHE A 215 -14.08 -0.97 0.81
CA PHE A 215 -13.25 -0.12 -0.04
C PHE A 215 -14.09 0.76 -0.97
N MET A 216 -15.14 0.22 -1.57
CA MET A 216 -16.07 0.99 -2.41
C MET A 216 -16.71 2.12 -1.60
N VAL A 217 -17.22 1.83 -0.40
CA VAL A 217 -17.79 2.88 0.47
C VAL A 217 -16.74 3.96 0.79
N ALA A 218 -15.53 3.55 1.21
CA ALA A 218 -14.47 4.48 1.56
C ALA A 218 -14.03 5.36 0.37
N THR A 219 -13.94 4.80 -0.84
CA THR A 219 -13.53 5.57 -2.03
C THR A 219 -14.59 6.57 -2.44
N LEU A 220 -15.88 6.21 -2.40
CA LEU A 220 -16.98 7.13 -2.70
C LEU A 220 -17.09 8.25 -1.66
N MET A 221 -16.88 7.93 -0.37
CA MET A 221 -16.89 8.91 0.71
C MET A 221 -15.85 10.02 0.55
N LEU A 222 -14.74 9.77 -0.14
CA LEU A 222 -13.73 10.80 -0.42
C LEU A 222 -14.32 11.94 -1.27
N ALA A 223 -15.15 11.61 -2.26
CA ALA A 223 -15.82 12.63 -3.08
C ALA A 223 -17.01 13.26 -2.35
N ILE A 224 -17.83 12.43 -1.69
CA ILE A 224 -19.02 12.89 -0.96
C ILE A 224 -18.63 13.87 0.18
N SER A 225 -17.47 13.65 0.80
CA SER A 225 -16.93 14.53 1.84
C SER A 225 -16.25 15.79 1.28
N GLY A 226 -16.28 16.02 -0.04
CA GLY A 226 -15.75 17.23 -0.67
C GLY A 226 -14.23 17.27 -0.84
N TYR A 227 -13.53 16.13 -0.72
CA TYR A 227 -12.08 16.08 -0.97
C TYR A 227 -11.74 15.83 -2.44
N ALA A 228 -12.63 15.18 -3.18
CA ALA A 228 -12.46 14.89 -4.61
C ALA A 228 -13.73 15.23 -5.40
N GLY A 229 -13.56 15.56 -6.68
CA GLY A 229 -14.67 15.97 -7.54
C GLY A 229 -15.50 14.82 -8.12
N TYR A 230 -16.43 15.21 -8.99
CA TYR A 230 -17.38 14.29 -9.63
C TYR A 230 -16.73 13.32 -10.62
N LYS A 231 -15.63 13.73 -11.30
CA LYS A 231 -14.93 12.83 -12.22
C LYS A 231 -14.26 11.70 -11.45
N TYR A 232 -13.66 12.01 -10.30
CA TYR A 232 -13.14 10.99 -9.40
C TYR A 232 -14.26 10.05 -8.93
N LEU A 233 -15.44 10.58 -8.56
CA LEU A 233 -16.58 9.77 -8.11
C LEU A 233 -17.02 8.73 -9.16
N ILE A 234 -17.16 9.13 -10.43
CA ILE A 234 -17.52 8.23 -11.54
C ILE A 234 -16.49 7.10 -11.66
N VAL A 235 -15.19 7.45 -11.70
CA VAL A 235 -14.12 6.47 -11.85
C VAL A 235 -14.06 5.54 -10.65
N ALA A 236 -14.21 6.07 -9.43
CA ALA A 236 -14.22 5.29 -8.20
C ALA A 236 -15.37 4.28 -8.16
N ALA A 237 -16.58 4.70 -8.56
CA ALA A 237 -17.73 3.81 -8.67
C ALA A 237 -17.50 2.72 -9.73
N ALA A 238 -17.09 3.09 -10.94
CA ALA A 238 -16.88 2.16 -12.04
C ALA A 238 -15.82 1.09 -11.71
N VAL A 239 -14.67 1.52 -11.18
CA VAL A 239 -13.57 0.63 -10.79
C VAL A 239 -14.00 -0.30 -9.65
N SER A 240 -14.69 0.23 -8.64
CA SER A 240 -15.11 -0.56 -7.49
C SER A 240 -16.17 -1.61 -7.86
N ILE A 241 -17.18 -1.22 -8.66
CA ILE A 241 -18.22 -2.13 -9.15
C ILE A 241 -17.59 -3.23 -10.01
N TRP A 242 -16.66 -2.88 -10.91
CA TRP A 242 -15.98 -3.86 -11.74
C TRP A 242 -15.16 -4.84 -10.88
N TRP A 243 -14.41 -4.33 -9.90
CA TRP A 243 -13.61 -5.18 -9.02
C TRP A 243 -14.48 -6.11 -8.17
N LEU A 244 -15.62 -5.61 -7.69
CA LEU A 244 -16.62 -6.40 -6.96
C LEU A 244 -17.21 -7.49 -7.85
N GLY A 245 -17.57 -7.18 -9.10
CA GLY A 245 -18.02 -8.18 -10.07
C GLY A 245 -16.99 -9.28 -10.30
N MET A 246 -15.70 -8.91 -10.41
CA MET A 246 -14.61 -9.89 -10.48
C MET A 246 -14.52 -10.75 -9.21
N ALA A 247 -14.68 -10.16 -8.02
CA ALA A 247 -14.67 -10.91 -6.77
C ALA A 247 -15.83 -11.92 -6.69
N LEU A 248 -17.05 -11.49 -7.04
CA LEU A 248 -18.24 -12.34 -7.07
C LEU A 248 -18.14 -13.48 -8.10
N SER A 249 -17.46 -13.25 -9.23
CA SER A 249 -17.20 -14.33 -10.20
C SER A 249 -16.35 -15.47 -9.62
N GLY A 250 -15.59 -15.19 -8.56
CA GLY A 250 -14.77 -16.15 -7.83
C GLY A 250 -15.57 -17.28 -7.17
N TYR A 251 -16.84 -17.08 -6.85
CA TYR A 251 -17.68 -18.14 -6.27
C TYR A 251 -18.03 -19.25 -7.26
N LYS A 252 -18.01 -18.95 -8.56
CA LYS A 252 -18.34 -19.90 -9.64
C LYS A 252 -17.11 -20.36 -10.43
N THR A 253 -15.91 -19.96 -10.02
CA THR A 253 -14.69 -20.29 -10.78
C THR A 253 -14.29 -21.74 -10.58
N SER A 254 -13.84 -22.38 -11.66
CA SER A 254 -13.21 -23.71 -11.61
C SER A 254 -11.72 -23.64 -11.27
N ASN A 255 -11.08 -22.46 -11.39
CA ASN A 255 -9.65 -22.29 -11.18
C ASN A 255 -9.33 -21.03 -10.37
N ASP A 256 -9.22 -21.21 -9.05
CA ASP A 256 -8.94 -20.15 -8.08
C ASP A 256 -7.64 -19.41 -8.35
N ARG A 257 -6.61 -20.11 -8.84
CA ARG A 257 -5.29 -19.52 -9.11
C ARG A 257 -5.36 -18.48 -10.23
N ILE A 258 -6.07 -18.79 -11.31
CA ILE A 258 -6.22 -17.87 -12.45
C ILE A 258 -7.11 -16.69 -12.04
N TRP A 259 -8.24 -16.96 -11.37
CA TRP A 259 -9.13 -15.93 -10.87
C TRP A 259 -8.41 -14.95 -9.93
N ALA A 260 -7.70 -15.46 -8.92
CA ALA A 260 -6.99 -14.63 -7.96
C ALA A 260 -5.89 -13.80 -8.62
N ARG A 261 -5.18 -14.35 -9.63
CA ARG A 261 -4.18 -13.58 -10.38
C ARG A 261 -4.81 -12.41 -11.14
N LYS A 262 -5.97 -12.61 -11.79
CA LYS A 262 -6.71 -11.53 -12.47
C LYS A 262 -7.21 -10.48 -11.48
N LEU A 263 -7.78 -10.91 -10.35
CA LEU A 263 -8.25 -10.03 -9.28
C LEU A 263 -7.11 -9.15 -8.72
N PHE A 264 -5.94 -9.75 -8.49
CA PHE A 264 -4.74 -9.04 -8.08
C PHE A 264 -4.27 -8.01 -9.12
N LEU A 265 -4.19 -8.39 -10.40
CA LEU A 265 -3.76 -7.45 -11.45
C LEU A 265 -4.72 -6.27 -11.56
N PHE A 266 -6.03 -6.52 -11.51
CA PHE A 266 -7.02 -5.46 -11.52
C PHE A 266 -6.93 -4.56 -10.28
N SER A 267 -6.61 -5.11 -9.10
CA SER A 267 -6.43 -4.28 -7.90
C SER A 267 -5.32 -3.22 -8.07
N ILE A 268 -4.26 -3.52 -8.81
CA ILE A 268 -3.21 -2.55 -9.13
C ILE A 268 -3.79 -1.47 -10.04
N VAL A 269 -4.49 -1.86 -11.11
CA VAL A 269 -5.15 -0.89 -12.00
C VAL A 269 -6.10 0.01 -11.21
N ALA A 270 -6.90 -0.57 -10.31
CA ALA A 270 -7.85 0.15 -9.49
C ALA A 270 -7.19 1.26 -8.66
N ILE A 271 -6.15 0.92 -7.88
CA ILE A 271 -5.50 1.90 -7.01
C ILE A 271 -4.69 2.94 -7.79
N MET A 272 -4.10 2.55 -8.93
CA MET A 272 -3.38 3.47 -9.81
C MET A 272 -4.34 4.49 -10.43
N SER A 273 -5.49 4.02 -10.96
CA SER A 273 -6.53 4.90 -11.50
C SER A 273 -7.05 5.87 -10.44
N LEU A 274 -7.32 5.39 -9.22
CA LEU A 274 -7.75 6.26 -8.13
C LEU A 274 -6.68 7.29 -7.74
N SER A 275 -5.42 6.89 -7.65
CA SER A 275 -4.31 7.80 -7.30
C SER A 275 -4.15 8.92 -8.34
N VAL A 276 -4.30 8.58 -9.63
CA VAL A 276 -4.30 9.58 -10.71
C VAL A 276 -5.51 10.49 -10.61
N MET A 277 -6.71 9.95 -10.39
CA MET A 277 -7.93 10.76 -10.30
C MET A 277 -7.95 11.69 -9.08
N MET A 278 -7.37 11.28 -7.95
CA MET A 278 -7.14 12.16 -6.79
C MET A 278 -6.28 13.38 -7.15
N SER A 279 -5.39 13.23 -8.13
CA SER A 279 -4.50 14.30 -8.60
C SER A 279 -5.16 15.23 -9.62
N VAL A 280 -6.05 14.69 -10.46
CA VAL A 280 -6.70 15.43 -11.56
C VAL A 280 -7.94 16.18 -11.07
N ASP A 281 -8.64 15.66 -10.06
CA ASP A 281 -9.94 16.15 -9.62
C ASP A 281 -9.92 16.53 -8.12
N SER A 282 -8.82 17.12 -7.66
CA SER A 282 -8.62 17.61 -6.28
C SER A 282 -9.43 18.87 -5.94
N SER A 283 -10.07 19.48 -6.94
CA SER A 283 -10.82 20.73 -6.79
C SER A 283 -12.33 20.43 -6.73
N ALA A 284 -12.81 20.03 -5.56
CA ALA A 284 -14.24 19.99 -5.31
C ALA A 284 -14.73 21.42 -4.99
N SER A 285 -15.48 22.05 -5.88
CA SER A 285 -16.40 23.12 -5.46
C SER A 285 -17.59 22.41 -4.78
N PRO A 286 -17.85 22.64 -3.47
CA PRO A 286 -18.95 22.00 -2.74
C PRO A 286 -20.31 22.24 -3.41
N GLU A 287 -20.44 23.36 -4.11
CA GLU A 287 -21.62 23.76 -4.85
C GLU A 287 -21.99 22.80 -5.99
N ASN A 288 -21.08 21.96 -6.51
CA ASN A 288 -21.36 21.14 -7.70
C ASN A 288 -21.89 19.73 -7.43
N LEU A 289 -21.86 19.22 -6.19
CA LEU A 289 -22.33 17.86 -5.88
C LEU A 289 -23.71 17.83 -5.21
N LEU A 290 -24.07 18.87 -4.46
CA LEU A 290 -25.35 18.96 -3.76
C LEU A 290 -26.42 19.77 -4.52
N THR A 291 -26.06 20.51 -5.56
CA THR A 291 -27.03 21.26 -6.40
C THR A 291 -27.80 20.40 -7.40
N TYR A 292 -27.39 19.15 -7.64
CA TYR A 292 -28.07 18.24 -8.56
C TYR A 292 -29.05 17.27 -7.88
N VAL A 293 -29.30 17.42 -6.57
CA VAL A 293 -30.16 16.50 -5.78
C VAL A 293 -31.34 17.22 -5.11
N TRP A 294 -31.72 18.41 -5.59
CA TRP A 294 -32.95 19.09 -5.16
C TRP A 294 -33.81 19.49 -6.35
#